data_AF-A0A8H3ZBA2-F1
#
_entry.id   AF-A0A8H3ZBA2-F1
#
_cell.length_a   1.000
_cell.length_b   1.000
_cell.length_c   1.000
_cell.angle_alpha   90.00
_cell.angle_beta   90.00
_cell.angle_gamma   90.00
#
_symmetry.space_group_name_H-M   'P 1'
#
loop_
_entity.id
_entity.type
_entity.pdbx_description
1 polymer ?
#
loop_
_entity_poly.entity_id
_entity_poly.type
_entity_poly.pdbx_seq_one_letter_code
_entity_poly.pdbx_strand_id
1 'polypeptide(L)'
;MFLTAKQATTFVLNLSITPKMYGDASAKLIHHAKRTQTLPTLPPYPTELVTTITREVIALDNSVSNLLAPFGGSFDPTQDTAVATQLLVDYMCMRRNKRCLLAYHRVRTQRIEESIWKGIDILTPQSEVGDAPAGRGVSGLGAGAEARAEEAGSNLSPEEEEYARQYADLLAAYKGKWTDIDLTGSLEPPRDLFIDVRVLKDAGEIQTEYGAITLTKNSQFYVRQGDVERLIAQGYLQKLS
;
A
#
# COMPACT_ATOMS: atom_id res chain seq x y z
N MET A 1 46.40 -55.25 -7.15
CA MET A 1 46.24 -54.28 -6.05
C MET A 1 45.85 -52.91 -6.64
N PHE A 2 44.67 -52.84 -7.29
CA PHE A 2 44.14 -51.62 -7.91
C PHE A 2 42.66 -51.50 -7.53
N LEU A 3 42.38 -50.92 -6.36
CA LEU A 3 41.04 -50.41 -6.07
C LEU A 3 40.91 -49.01 -6.66
N THR A 4 40.47 -49.02 -7.91
CA THR A 4 39.53 -48.09 -8.56
C THR A 4 39.29 -46.72 -7.91
N ALA A 5 39.81 -45.68 -8.57
CA ALA A 5 39.48 -44.26 -8.41
C ALA A 5 37.99 -43.88 -8.61
N LYS A 6 37.12 -44.86 -8.90
CA LYS A 6 35.67 -44.67 -9.07
C LYS A 6 34.91 -44.41 -7.75
N GLN A 7 35.49 -44.74 -6.59
CA GLN A 7 34.80 -44.54 -5.31
C GLN A 7 34.94 -43.11 -4.75
N ALA A 8 35.93 -42.33 -5.19
CA ALA A 8 36.11 -40.95 -4.75
C ALA A 8 35.19 -39.97 -5.49
N THR A 9 34.76 -40.28 -6.72
CA THR A 9 33.93 -39.39 -7.54
C THR A 9 32.45 -39.42 -7.14
N THR A 10 31.98 -40.50 -6.52
CA THR A 10 30.57 -40.63 -6.12
C THR A 10 30.24 -39.91 -4.80
N PHE A 11 31.24 -39.50 -4.02
CA PHE A 11 31.00 -38.82 -2.74
C PHE A 11 30.73 -37.31 -2.86
N VAL A 12 30.91 -36.72 -4.05
CA VAL A 12 30.81 -35.27 -4.26
C VAL A 12 29.47 -34.81 -4.85
N LEU A 13 28.55 -35.74 -5.12
CA LEU A 13 27.29 -35.46 -5.84
C LEU A 13 26.01 -35.50 -4.97
N ASN A 14 26.16 -35.59 -3.64
CA ASN A 14 25.02 -35.60 -2.70
C ASN A 14 24.94 -34.34 -1.83
N LEU A 15 25.46 -33.21 -2.31
CA LEU A 15 24.98 -31.92 -1.81
C LEU A 15 23.76 -31.57 -2.65
N SER A 16 22.57 -31.71 -2.06
CA SER A 16 21.35 -31.14 -2.60
C SER A 16 21.50 -29.62 -2.65
N ILE A 17 22.16 -29.12 -3.69
CA ILE A 17 22.16 -27.72 -4.06
C ILE A 17 20.78 -27.49 -4.67
N THR A 18 19.76 -27.36 -3.82
CA THR A 18 18.62 -26.54 -4.20
C THR A 18 19.23 -25.19 -4.59
N PRO A 19 19.06 -24.72 -5.83
CA PRO A 19 19.63 -23.45 -6.24
C PRO A 19 18.99 -22.38 -5.37
N LYS A 20 19.75 -21.91 -4.37
CA LYS A 20 19.35 -20.82 -3.49
C LYS A 20 19.41 -19.55 -4.34
N MET A 21 18.34 -19.30 -5.09
CA MET A 21 18.23 -18.13 -5.95
C MET A 21 17.98 -16.90 -5.09
N TYR A 22 19.05 -16.19 -4.74
CA TYR A 22 18.98 -14.99 -3.93
C TYR A 22 18.17 -13.87 -4.61
N GLY A 23 17.26 -13.25 -3.86
CA GLY A 23 16.61 -12.01 -4.28
C GLY A 23 15.56 -12.09 -5.39
N ASP A 24 15.07 -13.28 -5.77
CA ASP A 24 13.93 -13.42 -6.71
C ASP A 24 12.63 -12.85 -6.12
N ALA A 25 12.36 -13.13 -4.85
CA ALA A 25 11.22 -12.55 -4.13
C ALA A 25 11.26 -11.01 -4.13
N SER A 26 12.44 -10.42 -3.92
CA SER A 26 12.66 -8.98 -4.00
C SER A 26 12.43 -8.41 -5.39
N ALA A 27 12.78 -9.14 -6.46
CA ALA A 27 12.50 -8.71 -7.83
C ALA A 27 10.99 -8.69 -8.11
N LYS A 28 10.26 -9.74 -7.69
CA LYS A 28 8.80 -9.80 -7.78
C LYS A 28 8.11 -8.65 -7.03
N LEU A 29 8.61 -8.29 -5.85
CA LEU A 29 8.09 -7.16 -5.08
C LEU A 29 8.25 -5.82 -5.82
N ILE A 30 9.35 -5.62 -6.55
CA ILE A 30 9.55 -4.41 -7.35
C ILE A 30 8.62 -4.37 -8.57
N HIS A 31 8.33 -5.51 -9.19
CA HIS A 31 7.29 -5.56 -10.22
C HIS A 31 5.91 -5.20 -9.65
N HIS A 32 5.61 -5.63 -8.43
CA HIS A 32 4.40 -5.21 -7.72
C HIS A 32 4.40 -3.69 -7.49
N ALA A 33 5.53 -3.10 -7.06
CA ALA A 33 5.69 -1.64 -6.91
C ALA A 33 5.38 -0.89 -8.21
N LYS A 34 5.89 -1.37 -9.35
CA LYS A 34 5.64 -0.78 -10.67
C LYS A 34 4.16 -0.87 -11.04
N ARG A 35 3.50 -1.99 -10.73
CA ARG A 35 2.06 -2.16 -10.95
C ARG A 35 1.24 -1.17 -10.12
N THR A 36 1.62 -0.97 -8.86
CA THR A 36 1.01 0.03 -7.97
C THR A 36 1.08 1.43 -8.57
N GLN A 37 2.16 1.79 -9.26
CA GLN A 37 2.27 3.09 -9.93
C GLN A 37 1.34 3.24 -11.13
N THR A 38 1.08 2.16 -11.88
CA THR A 38 0.23 2.24 -13.07
C THR A 38 -1.27 2.19 -12.75
N LEU A 39 -1.65 1.57 -11.64
CA LEU A 39 -3.06 1.38 -11.29
C LEU A 39 -3.67 2.65 -10.66
N PRO A 40 -4.96 2.92 -10.94
CA PRO A 40 -5.69 4.03 -10.31
C PRO A 40 -6.08 3.71 -8.86
N THR A 41 -6.29 2.43 -8.54
CA THR A 41 -6.59 1.94 -7.19
C THR A 41 -5.40 1.21 -6.60
N LEU A 42 -5.26 1.27 -5.28
CA LEU A 42 -4.20 0.57 -4.56
C LEU A 42 -4.45 -0.95 -4.61
N PRO A 43 -3.49 -1.75 -5.09
CA PRO A 43 -3.59 -3.20 -5.04
C PRO A 43 -3.43 -3.72 -3.61
N PRO A 44 -3.91 -4.95 -3.32
CA PRO A 44 -3.73 -5.60 -2.02
C PRO A 44 -2.26 -5.65 -1.59
N TYR A 45 -2.03 -5.49 -0.29
CA TYR A 45 -0.70 -5.59 0.28
C TYR A 45 -0.20 -7.06 0.25
N PRO A 46 0.95 -7.36 -0.39
CA PRO A 46 1.48 -8.71 -0.53
C PRO A 46 2.29 -9.10 0.71
N THR A 47 1.60 -9.42 1.81
CA THR A 47 2.22 -9.81 3.08
C THR A 47 3.18 -10.99 2.91
N GLU A 48 2.78 -12.01 2.14
CA GLU A 48 3.58 -13.21 1.90
C GLU A 48 4.95 -12.93 1.24
N LEU A 49 5.01 -11.97 0.30
CA LEU A 49 6.28 -11.60 -0.33
C LEU A 49 7.19 -10.87 0.66
N VAL A 50 6.62 -9.96 1.45
CA VAL A 50 7.38 -9.20 2.45
C VAL A 50 7.91 -10.13 3.54
N THR A 51 7.09 -11.04 4.06
CA THR A 51 7.50 -12.03 5.07
C THR A 51 8.56 -13.00 4.54
N THR A 52 8.47 -13.39 3.27
CA THR A 52 9.49 -14.22 2.62
C THR A 52 10.84 -13.50 2.55
N ILE A 53 10.85 -12.22 2.13
CA ILE A 53 12.08 -11.43 2.02
C ILE A 53 12.68 -11.16 3.41
N THR A 54 11.87 -10.89 4.44
CA THR A 54 12.39 -10.66 5.79
C THR A 54 13.00 -11.95 6.38
N ARG A 55 12.36 -13.10 6.17
CA ARG A 55 12.93 -14.41 6.54
C ARG A 55 14.24 -14.69 5.80
N GLU A 56 14.33 -14.34 4.52
CA GLU A 56 15.56 -14.47 3.73
C GLU A 56 16.69 -13.60 4.30
N VAL A 57 16.42 -12.35 4.67
CA VAL A 57 17.40 -11.45 5.29
C VAL A 57 17.87 -12.00 6.63
N ILE A 58 16.97 -12.48 7.48
CA ILE A 58 17.33 -13.09 8.77
C ILE A 58 18.17 -14.36 8.56
N ALA A 59 17.82 -15.19 7.56
CA ALA A 59 18.58 -16.39 7.24
C ALA A 59 20.00 -16.07 6.73
N LEU A 60 20.16 -14.99 5.94
CA LEU A 60 21.45 -14.48 5.49
C LEU A 60 22.29 -13.95 6.67
N ASP A 61 21.67 -13.22 7.60
CA ASP A 61 22.36 -12.68 8.78
C ASP A 61 22.84 -13.80 9.72
N ASN A 62 22.01 -14.82 9.93
CA ASN A 62 22.39 -16.03 10.66
C ASN A 62 23.52 -16.79 9.94
N SER A 63 23.50 -16.85 8.60
CA SER A 63 24.59 -17.43 7.79
C SER A 63 25.91 -16.69 8.03
N VAL A 64 25.90 -15.36 7.94
CA VAL A 64 27.07 -14.50 8.21
C VAL A 64 27.58 -14.71 9.63
N SER A 65 26.69 -14.75 10.62
CA SER A 65 27.06 -14.98 12.03
C SER A 65 27.70 -16.35 12.25
N ASN A 66 27.18 -17.40 11.62
CA ASN A 66 27.75 -18.75 11.69
C ASN A 66 29.11 -18.86 11.01
N LEU A 67 29.32 -18.15 9.90
CA LEU A 67 30.62 -18.10 9.21
C LEU A 67 31.68 -17.35 10.02
N LEU A 68 31.28 -16.32 10.77
CA LEU A 68 32.18 -15.51 11.58
C LEU A 68 32.45 -16.10 12.97
N ALA A 69 31.58 -16.99 13.48
CA ALA A 69 31.71 -17.60 14.80
C ALA A 69 33.10 -18.26 15.07
N PRO A 70 33.73 -18.97 14.12
CA PRO A 70 35.05 -19.57 14.32
C PRO A 70 36.18 -18.56 14.51
N PHE A 71 36.03 -17.33 13.99
CA PHE A 71 37.10 -16.33 13.94
C PHE A 71 37.18 -15.46 15.21
N GLY A 72 36.23 -15.59 16.15
CA GLY A 72 36.29 -14.96 17.48
C GLY A 72 36.50 -13.44 17.48
N GLY A 73 36.23 -12.75 16.36
CA GLY A 73 36.42 -11.31 16.18
C GLY A 73 37.68 -10.87 15.41
N SER A 74 38.60 -11.79 15.08
CA SER A 74 39.79 -11.49 14.25
C SER A 74 39.70 -12.25 12.93
N PHE A 75 39.16 -11.59 11.90
CA PHE A 75 39.04 -12.15 10.56
C PHE A 75 39.99 -11.42 9.62
N ASP A 76 40.95 -12.14 9.02
CA ASP A 76 41.87 -11.62 8.01
C ASP A 76 41.40 -12.03 6.60
N PRO A 77 40.87 -11.10 5.78
CA PRO A 77 40.33 -11.43 4.45
C PRO A 77 41.35 -12.00 3.47
N THR A 78 42.63 -11.75 3.69
CA THR A 78 43.72 -12.24 2.84
C THR A 78 44.08 -13.69 3.10
N GLN A 79 43.83 -14.19 4.32
CA GLN A 79 44.09 -15.59 4.69
C GLN A 79 42.95 -16.49 4.18
N ASP A 80 41.71 -16.03 4.36
CA ASP A 80 40.51 -16.79 3.99
C ASP A 80 39.70 -16.09 2.89
N THR A 81 40.28 -16.00 1.69
CA THR A 81 39.64 -15.32 0.54
C THR A 81 38.28 -15.93 0.20
N ALA A 82 38.11 -17.25 0.32
CA ALA A 82 36.84 -17.92 0.06
C ALA A 82 35.72 -17.43 1.01
N VAL A 83 36.00 -17.39 2.31
CA VAL A 83 35.06 -16.89 3.33
C VAL A 83 34.77 -15.40 3.12
N ALA A 84 35.80 -14.60 2.81
CA ALA A 84 35.64 -13.18 2.53
C ALA A 84 34.69 -12.92 1.35
N THR A 85 34.83 -13.68 0.26
CA THR A 85 33.92 -13.56 -0.90
C THR A 85 32.49 -13.97 -0.56
N GLN A 86 32.30 -15.03 0.23
CA GLN A 86 30.96 -15.46 0.65
C GLN A 86 30.28 -14.41 1.53
N LEU A 87 30.99 -13.87 2.52
CA LEU A 87 30.50 -12.78 3.37
C LEU A 87 30.11 -11.54 2.56
N LEU A 88 30.90 -11.19 1.56
CA LEU A 88 30.60 -10.07 0.66
C LEU A 88 29.32 -10.31 -0.14
N VAL A 89 29.15 -11.52 -0.70
CA VAL A 89 27.94 -11.88 -1.45
C VAL A 89 26.71 -11.83 -0.56
N ASP A 90 26.76 -12.46 0.62
CA ASP A 90 25.65 -12.46 1.59
C ASP A 90 25.29 -11.02 2.01
N TYR A 91 26.30 -10.16 2.28
CA TYR A 91 26.10 -8.75 2.60
C TYR A 91 25.45 -7.96 1.46
N MET A 92 25.90 -8.14 0.22
CA MET A 92 25.32 -7.48 -0.94
C MET A 92 23.86 -7.94 -1.18
N CYS A 93 23.57 -9.22 -0.97
CA CYS A 93 22.22 -9.78 -1.05
C CYS A 93 21.29 -9.16 0.01
N MET A 94 21.74 -9.07 1.28
CA MET A 94 20.97 -8.42 2.35
C MET A 94 20.66 -6.95 2.02
N ARG A 95 21.66 -6.20 1.55
CA ARG A 95 21.47 -4.79 1.15
C ARG A 95 20.49 -4.64 0.00
N ARG A 96 20.54 -5.55 -0.99
CA ARG A 96 19.60 -5.57 -2.10
C ARG A 96 18.16 -5.79 -1.61
N ASN A 97 17.95 -6.79 -0.77
CA ASN A 97 16.62 -7.09 -0.20
C ASN A 97 16.08 -5.90 0.61
N LYS A 98 16.90 -5.31 1.49
CA LYS A 98 16.51 -4.10 2.25
C LYS A 98 16.15 -2.93 1.34
N ARG A 99 16.94 -2.68 0.28
CA ARG A 99 16.65 -1.62 -0.70
C ARG A 99 15.33 -1.85 -1.42
N CYS A 100 15.05 -3.10 -1.82
CA CYS A 100 13.81 -3.44 -2.52
C CYS A 100 12.58 -3.26 -1.62
N LEU A 101 12.66 -3.68 -0.35
CA LEU A 101 11.60 -3.46 0.64
C LEU A 101 11.32 -1.97 0.84
N LEU A 102 12.35 -1.17 1.10
CA LEU A 102 12.19 0.27 1.32
C LEU A 102 11.64 1.00 0.09
N ALA A 103 12.09 0.62 -1.10
CA ALA A 103 11.57 1.19 -2.35
C ALA A 103 10.08 0.87 -2.54
N TYR A 104 9.67 -0.37 -2.28
CA TYR A 104 8.27 -0.78 -2.35
C TYR A 104 7.39 0.00 -1.37
N HIS A 105 7.78 0.04 -0.09
CA HIS A 105 7.03 0.77 0.93
C HIS A 105 6.96 2.26 0.61
N ARG A 106 8.06 2.90 0.20
CA ARG A 106 8.05 4.32 -0.16
C ARG A 106 7.05 4.62 -1.27
N VAL A 107 7.00 3.79 -2.33
CA VAL A 107 6.05 3.97 -3.44
C VAL A 107 4.61 3.81 -2.96
N ARG A 108 4.33 2.86 -2.06
CA ARG A 108 2.99 2.72 -1.48
C ARG A 108 2.60 3.89 -0.60
N THR A 109 3.49 4.33 0.28
CA THR A 109 3.25 5.49 1.14
C THR A 109 2.96 6.74 0.32
N GLN A 110 3.71 6.98 -0.77
CA GLN A 110 3.41 8.10 -1.70
C GLN A 110 1.99 8.02 -2.26
N ARG A 111 1.52 6.83 -2.61
CA ARG A 111 0.17 6.64 -3.13
C ARG A 111 -0.93 6.82 -2.10
N ILE A 112 -0.67 6.40 -0.86
CA ILE A 112 -1.56 6.66 0.26
C ILE A 112 -1.65 8.17 0.51
N GLU A 113 -0.52 8.85 0.60
CA GLU A 113 -0.45 10.32 0.74
C GLU A 113 -1.22 11.02 -0.38
N GLU A 114 -0.94 10.71 -1.66
CA GLU A 114 -1.64 11.27 -2.83
C GLU A 114 -3.17 11.07 -2.74
N SER A 115 -3.62 9.93 -2.23
CA SER A 115 -5.04 9.61 -2.11
C SER A 115 -5.69 10.40 -0.97
N ILE A 116 -4.99 10.61 0.15
CA ILE A 116 -5.43 11.47 1.26
C ILE A 116 -5.55 12.93 0.78
N TRP A 117 -4.59 13.42 0.00
CA TRP A 117 -4.63 14.78 -0.56
C TRP A 117 -5.79 14.98 -1.57
N LYS A 118 -6.18 13.93 -2.29
CA LYS A 118 -7.35 13.95 -3.18
C LYS A 118 -8.69 13.83 -2.44
N GLY A 119 -8.67 13.61 -1.12
CA GLY A 119 -9.88 13.40 -0.32
C GLY A 119 -10.59 12.08 -0.60
N ILE A 120 -9.89 11.10 -1.19
CA ILE A 120 -10.40 9.74 -1.34
C ILE A 120 -10.31 9.08 0.04
N ASP A 121 -11.43 8.59 0.55
CA ASP A 121 -11.40 7.79 1.77
C ASP A 121 -10.85 6.39 1.45
N ILE A 122 -9.60 6.16 1.86
CA ILE A 122 -8.87 4.91 1.65
C ILE A 122 -9.26 3.87 2.72
N LEU A 123 -9.86 4.31 3.83
CA LEU A 123 -10.19 3.48 4.99
C LEU A 123 -11.56 2.82 4.85
N THR A 124 -12.44 3.36 4.00
CA THR A 124 -13.70 2.69 3.67
C THR A 124 -13.42 1.51 2.73
N PRO A 125 -13.72 0.26 3.13
CA PRO A 125 -13.52 -0.90 2.27
C PRO A 125 -14.33 -0.73 0.97
N GLN A 126 -13.72 -1.01 -0.18
CA GLN A 126 -14.29 -0.83 -1.53
C GLN A 126 -15.57 -1.66 -1.83
N SER A 127 -16.13 -2.31 -0.82
CA SER A 127 -17.27 -3.22 -0.92
C SER A 127 -18.64 -2.51 -0.96
N GLU A 128 -18.72 -1.21 -0.66
CA GLU A 128 -20.02 -0.50 -0.60
C GLU A 128 -20.40 0.29 -1.87
N VAL A 129 -19.78 0.01 -3.03
CA VAL A 129 -20.20 0.62 -4.31
C VAL A 129 -21.23 -0.23 -5.08
N GLY A 130 -21.73 -1.32 -4.49
CA GLY A 130 -22.82 -2.14 -5.03
C GLY A 130 -24.11 -2.06 -4.21
N ASP A 131 -25.07 -1.28 -4.71
CA ASP A 131 -26.53 -1.45 -4.57
C ASP A 131 -27.23 -1.25 -3.18
N ALA A 132 -27.68 0.00 -2.93
CA ALA A 132 -28.90 0.46 -2.20
C ALA A 132 -29.13 0.12 -0.69
N PRO A 133 -30.12 0.76 0.00
CA PRO A 133 -30.48 2.18 0.13
C PRO A 133 -30.45 2.68 1.61
N ALA A 134 -30.76 3.97 1.78
CA ALA A 134 -30.74 4.75 3.03
C ALA A 134 -31.55 4.21 4.22
N GLY A 135 -31.05 4.50 5.44
CA GLY A 135 -31.85 4.43 6.67
C GLY A 135 -31.06 4.29 7.97
N ARG A 136 -30.26 5.29 8.38
CA ARG A 136 -29.64 5.30 9.71
C ARG A 136 -30.65 5.82 10.75
N GLY A 137 -31.50 4.90 11.22
CA GLY A 137 -32.31 5.03 12.43
C GLY A 137 -31.66 4.28 13.59
N VAL A 138 -31.73 4.88 14.78
CA VAL A 138 -31.14 4.42 16.04
C VAL A 138 -31.86 3.17 16.61
N SER A 139 -31.08 2.33 17.31
CA SER A 139 -31.43 1.32 18.35
C SER A 139 -31.76 -0.13 17.93
N GLY A 140 -31.13 -1.09 18.63
CA GLY A 140 -31.62 -2.46 18.76
C GLY A 140 -30.53 -3.54 18.82
N LEU A 141 -30.34 -4.14 19.99
CA LEU A 141 -29.44 -5.27 20.27
C LEU A 141 -29.81 -6.54 19.51
N GLY A 142 -28.81 -7.37 19.15
CA GLY A 142 -29.01 -8.73 18.64
C GLY A 142 -27.68 -9.45 18.40
N ALA A 143 -27.26 -10.23 19.40
CA ALA A 143 -26.08 -11.08 19.37
C ALA A 143 -26.23 -12.27 18.41
N GLY A 144 -25.13 -12.63 17.73
CA GLY A 144 -24.92 -13.97 17.16
C GLY A 144 -24.84 -14.05 15.64
N ALA A 145 -23.72 -13.59 15.04
CA ALA A 145 -23.22 -14.06 13.74
C ALA A 145 -21.77 -13.60 13.44
N GLU A 146 -20.93 -13.44 14.47
CA GLU A 146 -19.55 -12.96 14.33
C GLU A 146 -18.60 -14.14 14.07
N ALA A 147 -18.37 -14.51 12.80
CA ALA A 147 -17.20 -15.32 12.40
C ALA A 147 -16.95 -15.44 10.88
N ARG A 148 -17.64 -14.70 9.99
CA ARG A 148 -17.50 -14.98 8.54
C ARG A 148 -17.67 -13.79 7.58
N ALA A 149 -17.42 -12.57 8.04
CA ALA A 149 -17.54 -11.35 7.22
C ALA A 149 -16.30 -10.42 7.30
N GLU A 150 -15.11 -10.94 7.65
CA GLU A 150 -13.86 -10.16 7.70
C GLU A 150 -12.99 -10.25 6.43
N GLU A 151 -13.38 -11.04 5.42
CA GLU A 151 -12.58 -11.27 4.20
C GLU A 151 -13.06 -10.52 2.95
N ALA A 152 -13.78 -9.41 3.11
CA ALA A 152 -13.85 -8.38 2.06
C ALA A 152 -12.73 -7.35 2.34
N GLY A 153 -11.50 -7.87 2.34
CA GLY A 153 -10.34 -7.30 3.03
C GLY A 153 -9.95 -5.91 2.55
N SER A 154 -9.61 -5.03 3.50
CA SER A 154 -8.90 -3.80 3.20
C SER A 154 -7.66 -4.13 2.36
N ASN A 155 -7.45 -3.38 1.28
CA ASN A 155 -6.27 -3.56 0.41
C ASN A 155 -4.96 -3.09 1.08
N LEU A 156 -5.06 -2.62 2.33
CA LEU A 156 -3.98 -2.04 3.13
C LEU A 156 -3.60 -3.02 4.25
N SER A 157 -2.34 -2.97 4.66
CA SER A 157 -1.93 -3.65 5.89
C SER A 157 -2.38 -2.82 7.11
N PRO A 158 -2.55 -3.43 8.30
CA PRO A 158 -2.93 -2.70 9.51
C PRO A 158 -1.93 -1.60 9.88
N GLU A 159 -0.64 -1.80 9.57
CA GLU A 159 0.40 -0.79 9.78
C GLU A 159 0.24 0.39 8.82
N GLU A 160 -0.21 0.14 7.58
CA GLU A 160 -0.48 1.19 6.59
C GLU A 160 -1.76 1.97 6.92
N GLU A 161 -2.78 1.31 7.49
CA GLU A 161 -3.99 1.98 7.97
C GLU A 161 -3.69 2.93 9.14
N GLU A 162 -2.85 2.50 10.08
CA GLU A 162 -2.37 3.36 11.18
C GLU A 162 -1.58 4.55 10.65
N TYR A 163 -0.66 4.34 9.70
CA TYR A 163 0.06 5.43 9.04
C TYR A 163 -0.88 6.43 8.35
N ALA A 164 -1.88 5.93 7.62
CA ALA A 164 -2.85 6.75 6.92
C ALA A 164 -3.68 7.61 7.90
N ARG A 165 -4.11 7.04 9.03
CA ARG A 165 -4.81 7.78 10.09
C ARG A 165 -3.94 8.89 10.68
N GLN A 166 -2.71 8.58 11.07
CA GLN A 166 -1.77 9.57 11.61
C GLN A 166 -1.46 10.69 10.60
N TYR A 167 -1.32 10.36 9.32
CA TYR A 167 -1.10 11.35 8.27
C TYR A 167 -2.33 12.23 8.02
N ALA A 168 -3.54 11.65 8.05
CA ALA A 168 -4.79 12.39 7.94
C ALA A 168 -4.96 13.37 9.12
N ASP A 169 -4.64 12.94 10.34
CA ASP A 169 -4.66 13.81 11.52
C ASP A 169 -3.62 14.95 11.43
N LEU A 170 -2.41 14.65 10.95
CA LEU A 170 -1.39 15.65 10.67
C LEU A 170 -1.89 16.68 9.64
N LEU A 171 -2.53 16.22 8.57
CA LEU A 171 -3.10 17.08 7.54
C LEU A 171 -4.25 17.93 8.09
N ALA A 172 -5.12 17.36 8.92
CA ALA A 172 -6.20 18.10 9.58
C ALA A 172 -5.65 19.18 10.52
N ALA A 173 -4.62 18.88 11.30
CA ALA A 173 -3.93 19.86 12.15
C ALA A 173 -3.26 20.96 11.32
N TYR A 174 -2.72 20.63 10.14
CA TYR A 174 -2.14 21.61 9.23
C TYR A 174 -3.21 22.52 8.60
N LYS A 175 -4.34 21.94 8.16
CA LYS A 175 -5.50 22.68 7.63
C LYS A 175 -6.14 23.58 8.68
N GLY A 176 -6.18 23.16 9.95
CA GLY A 176 -6.75 23.95 11.04
C GLY A 176 -6.06 25.31 11.25
N LYS A 177 -4.83 25.50 10.76
CA LYS A 177 -4.14 26.79 10.79
C LYS A 177 -4.65 27.78 9.73
N TRP A 178 -5.26 27.28 8.65
CA TRP A 178 -5.70 28.03 7.49
C TRP A 178 -7.18 27.75 7.24
N THR A 179 -8.06 28.48 7.91
CA THR A 179 -9.52 28.30 7.77
C THR A 179 -10.07 28.83 6.45
N ASP A 180 -9.34 29.76 5.83
CA ASP A 180 -9.83 30.51 4.66
C ASP A 180 -9.38 29.85 3.34
N ILE A 181 -8.52 28.84 3.40
CA ILE A 181 -7.89 28.20 2.24
C ILE A 181 -8.08 26.69 2.33
N ASP A 182 -8.85 26.12 1.40
CA ASP A 182 -8.92 24.67 1.25
C ASP A 182 -7.70 24.16 0.48
N LEU A 183 -6.78 23.52 1.20
CA LEU A 183 -5.56 22.94 0.64
C LEU A 183 -5.80 21.61 -0.11
N THR A 184 -6.99 21.02 0.01
CA THR A 184 -7.37 19.79 -0.69
C THR A 184 -8.42 20.01 -1.78
N GLY A 185 -8.69 21.28 -2.10
CA GLY A 185 -9.56 21.65 -3.21
C GLY A 185 -8.96 21.27 -4.57
N SER A 186 -9.72 21.52 -5.64
CA SER A 186 -9.25 21.27 -6.99
C SER A 186 -8.04 22.15 -7.35
N LEU A 187 -7.09 21.55 -8.06
CA LEU A 187 -5.94 22.25 -8.60
C LEU A 187 -6.26 22.95 -9.94
N GLU A 188 -7.45 22.71 -10.49
CA GLU A 188 -7.91 23.30 -11.73
C GLU A 188 -8.58 24.66 -11.45
N PRO A 189 -8.13 25.75 -12.08
CA PRO A 189 -8.72 27.05 -11.83
C PRO A 189 -10.19 27.09 -12.30
N PRO A 190 -11.12 27.64 -11.48
CA PRO A 190 -12.51 27.76 -11.85
C PRO A 190 -12.66 28.73 -13.03
N ARG A 191 -13.41 28.31 -14.06
CA ARG A 191 -13.72 29.15 -15.23
C ARG A 191 -14.91 30.05 -14.99
N ASP A 192 -15.93 29.51 -14.32
CA ASP A 192 -17.20 30.17 -14.07
C ASP A 192 -17.61 29.95 -12.62
N LEU A 193 -18.26 30.95 -12.01
CA LEU A 193 -18.70 30.87 -10.62
C LEU A 193 -19.82 29.83 -10.42
N PHE A 194 -20.65 29.65 -11.44
CA PHE A 194 -21.79 28.74 -11.44
C PHE A 194 -21.59 27.68 -12.53
N ILE A 195 -22.06 26.47 -12.23
CA ILE A 195 -21.97 25.32 -13.12
C ILE A 195 -23.28 24.54 -13.14
N ASP A 196 -23.59 23.96 -14.30
CA ASP A 196 -24.67 22.99 -14.43
C ASP A 196 -24.15 21.61 -14.00
N VAL A 197 -24.83 21.00 -13.03
CA VAL A 197 -24.51 19.65 -12.53
C VAL A 197 -25.69 18.72 -12.67
N ARG A 198 -25.42 17.47 -13.05
CA ARG A 198 -26.38 16.37 -13.03
C ARG A 198 -26.08 15.44 -11.87
N VAL A 199 -27.13 15.07 -11.13
CA VAL A 199 -27.04 14.10 -10.04
C VAL A 199 -26.97 12.68 -10.58
N LEU A 200 -25.91 11.94 -10.25
CA LEU A 200 -25.76 10.52 -10.59
C LEU A 200 -26.33 9.60 -9.51
N LYS A 201 -26.22 10.01 -8.25
CA LYS A 201 -26.66 9.27 -7.06
C LYS A 201 -27.46 10.18 -6.14
N ASP A 202 -28.55 9.69 -5.59
CA ASP A 202 -29.35 10.42 -4.59
C ASP A 202 -28.47 10.78 -3.39
N ALA A 203 -28.36 12.08 -3.10
CA ALA A 203 -27.50 12.60 -2.04
C ALA A 203 -28.28 13.33 -0.92
N GLY A 204 -29.62 13.24 -0.93
CA GLY A 204 -30.47 13.85 0.08
C GLY A 204 -30.49 15.37 -0.01
N GLU A 205 -30.68 16.04 1.13
CA GLU A 205 -30.75 17.50 1.21
C GLU A 205 -29.35 18.07 1.54
N ILE A 206 -28.84 18.93 0.66
CA ILE A 206 -27.58 19.64 0.88
C ILE A 206 -27.86 21.10 1.21
N GLN A 207 -27.04 21.70 2.08
CA GLN A 207 -27.09 23.13 2.34
C GLN A 207 -26.18 23.86 1.35
N THR A 208 -26.78 24.71 0.53
CA THR A 208 -26.06 25.72 -0.26
C THR A 208 -26.20 27.08 0.41
N GLU A 209 -25.39 28.05 0.01
CA GLU A 209 -25.47 29.41 0.59
C GLU A 209 -26.82 30.10 0.34
N TYR A 210 -27.55 29.71 -0.70
CA TYR A 210 -28.85 30.28 -1.08
C TYR A 210 -30.06 29.47 -0.59
N GLY A 211 -29.84 28.33 0.06
CA GLY A 211 -30.91 27.48 0.58
C GLY A 211 -30.59 25.99 0.53
N ALA A 212 -31.51 25.20 1.06
CA ALA A 212 -31.40 23.75 1.02
C ALA A 212 -31.93 23.20 -0.31
N ILE A 213 -31.16 22.32 -0.96
CA ILE A 213 -31.53 21.71 -2.24
C ILE A 213 -31.54 20.19 -2.06
N THR A 214 -32.63 19.54 -2.50
CA THR A 214 -32.73 18.09 -2.49
C THR A 214 -32.16 17.49 -3.78
N LEU A 215 -31.04 16.79 -3.66
CA LEU A 215 -30.37 16.11 -4.77
C LEU A 215 -31.04 14.76 -5.06
N THR A 216 -31.90 14.76 -6.08
CA THR A 216 -32.56 13.57 -6.63
C THR A 216 -31.85 13.08 -7.90
N LYS A 217 -31.76 11.77 -8.09
CA LYS A 217 -31.06 11.10 -9.18
C LYS A 217 -31.59 11.56 -10.53
N ASN A 218 -30.67 11.83 -11.46
CA ASN A 218 -30.89 12.36 -12.80
C ASN A 218 -31.45 13.80 -12.87
N SER A 219 -31.67 14.48 -11.73
CA SER A 219 -32.01 15.89 -11.73
C SER A 219 -30.80 16.76 -12.08
N GLN A 220 -31.08 17.96 -12.59
CA GLN A 220 -30.07 18.94 -12.99
C GLN A 220 -30.24 20.20 -12.16
N PHE A 221 -29.13 20.77 -11.72
CA PHE A 221 -29.10 21.98 -10.91
C PHE A 221 -28.04 22.96 -11.44
N TYR A 222 -28.36 24.24 -11.38
CA TYR A 222 -27.42 25.32 -11.63
C TYR A 222 -27.00 25.91 -10.29
N VAL A 223 -25.76 25.64 -9.88
CA VAL A 223 -25.27 25.90 -8.52
C VAL A 223 -23.87 26.46 -8.56
N ARG A 224 -23.48 27.15 -7.49
CA ARG A 224 -22.12 27.68 -7.36
C ARG A 224 -21.13 26.54 -7.23
N GLN A 225 -19.99 26.63 -7.92
CA GLN A 225 -18.98 25.58 -7.95
C GLN A 225 -18.48 25.19 -6.55
N GLY A 226 -18.27 26.16 -5.65
CA GLY A 226 -17.72 25.91 -4.31
C GLY A 226 -18.56 24.98 -3.43
N ASP A 227 -19.90 25.03 -3.56
CA ASP A 227 -20.80 24.21 -2.73
C ASP A 227 -20.85 22.74 -3.20
N VAL A 228 -20.58 22.50 -4.48
CA VAL A 228 -20.69 21.17 -5.11
C VAL A 228 -19.37 20.49 -5.41
N GLU A 229 -18.25 21.19 -5.26
CA GLU A 229 -16.91 20.68 -5.61
C GLU A 229 -16.58 19.36 -4.91
N ARG A 230 -16.88 19.25 -3.61
CA ARG A 230 -16.68 18.03 -2.83
C ARG A 230 -17.56 16.87 -3.31
N LEU A 231 -18.80 17.16 -3.71
CA LEU A 231 -19.76 16.16 -4.19
C LEU A 231 -19.43 15.67 -5.61
N ILE A 232 -18.85 16.54 -6.43
CA ILE A 232 -18.29 16.19 -7.75
C ILE A 232 -17.07 15.28 -7.55
N ALA A 233 -16.16 15.61 -6.64
CA ALA A 233 -14.97 14.79 -6.35
C ALA A 233 -15.34 13.39 -5.83
N GLN A 234 -16.42 13.28 -5.04
CA GLN A 234 -16.96 12.00 -4.55
C GLN A 234 -17.76 11.22 -5.61
N GLY A 235 -18.07 11.82 -6.76
CA GLY A 235 -18.79 11.17 -7.87
C GLY A 235 -20.31 11.11 -7.70
N TYR A 236 -20.91 11.91 -6.81
CA TYR A 236 -22.36 12.06 -6.72
C TYR A 236 -22.94 12.94 -7.83
N LEU A 237 -22.15 13.91 -8.28
CA LEU A 237 -22.52 14.90 -9.28
C LEU A 237 -21.58 14.83 -10.49
N GLN A 238 -22.12 15.08 -11.68
CA GLN A 238 -21.37 15.22 -12.91
C GLN A 238 -21.57 16.62 -13.47
N LYS A 239 -20.48 17.33 -13.79
CA LYS A 239 -20.55 18.62 -14.49
C LYS A 239 -21.07 18.39 -15.92
N LEU A 240 -22.15 19.08 -16.28
CA LEU A 240 -22.58 19.27 -17.66
C LEU A 240 -21.85 20.53 -18.14
N SER A 241 -21.15 20.41 -19.27
CA SER A 241 -20.14 21.39 -19.70
C SER A 241 -20.62 22.82 -19.79
#